data_AF-A0A5P2G6F2-F1
#
_entry.id   AF-A0A5P2G6F2-F1
#
_cell.length_a   1.000
_cell.length_b   1.000
_cell.length_c   1.000
_cell.angle_alpha   90.00
_cell.angle_beta   90.00
_cell.angle_gamma   90.00
#
_symmetry.space_group_name_H-M   'P 1'
#
loop_
_entity.id
_entity.type
_entity.pdbx_description
1 polymer ?
#
loop_
_entity_poly.entity_id
_entity_poly.type
_entity_poly.pdbx_seq_one_letter_code
_entity_poly.pdbx_strand_id
1 'polypeptide(L)'
;MAQRHDGPPPKMDSATMRAMDIKRLKSADLGLSDVQIDSVININQEMRSQMHQQTKKDKAEKKKERQEMESYQLTRLKTALGDDKLAQEVMDYYKKNKGPRGGGHGDGGDEMPPPPPGGSDMEFDN
;
A
#
# COMPACT_ATOMS: atom_id res chain seq x y z
N MET A 1 -13.61 -3.75 38.52
CA MET A 1 -13.99 -4.33 37.21
C MET A 1 -13.66 -3.29 36.15
N ALA A 2 -12.62 -3.52 35.35
CA ALA A 2 -12.19 -2.60 34.29
C ALA A 2 -13.10 -2.76 33.07
N GLN A 3 -13.73 -1.67 32.62
CA GLN A 3 -14.49 -1.64 31.37
C GLN A 3 -13.50 -1.71 30.21
N ARG A 4 -13.49 -2.85 29.51
CA ARG A 4 -12.75 -3.05 28.27
C ARG A 4 -13.49 -2.34 27.14
N HIS A 5 -12.87 -1.31 26.57
CA HIS A 5 -13.28 -0.70 25.31
C HIS A 5 -12.91 -1.65 24.15
N ASP A 6 -13.82 -2.57 23.80
CA ASP A 6 -13.73 -3.38 22.58
C ASP A 6 -14.76 -2.86 21.55
N GLY A 7 -14.50 -1.66 21.03
CA GLY A 7 -15.17 -1.16 19.83
C GLY A 7 -14.36 -1.52 18.57
N PRO A 8 -15.00 -1.72 17.41
CA PRO A 8 -14.27 -1.89 16.16
C PRO A 8 -13.34 -0.69 15.93
N PRO A 9 -12.14 -0.88 15.36
CA PRO A 9 -11.20 0.22 15.16
C PRO A 9 -11.90 1.35 14.39
N PRO A 10 -11.68 2.62 14.77
CA PRO A 10 -12.32 3.74 14.11
C PRO A 10 -12.00 3.67 12.61
N LYS A 11 -13.05 3.61 11.77
CA LYS A 11 -12.91 3.82 10.33
C LYS A 11 -12.26 5.19 10.17
N MET A 12 -10.99 5.24 9.78
CA MET A 12 -10.33 6.50 9.45
C MET A 12 -11.19 7.22 8.40
N ASP A 13 -11.64 8.41 8.75
CA ASP A 13 -12.35 9.26 7.81
C ASP A 13 -11.42 9.71 6.67
N SER A 14 -12.02 10.09 5.55
CA SER A 14 -11.28 10.49 4.34
C SER A 14 -10.38 11.70 4.57
N ALA A 15 -10.75 12.61 5.47
CA ALA A 15 -9.94 13.78 5.82
C ALA A 15 -8.70 13.38 6.61
N THR A 16 -8.81 12.44 7.55
CA THR A 16 -7.70 11.87 8.30
C THR A 16 -6.73 11.12 7.38
N MET A 17 -7.23 10.33 6.43
CA MET A 17 -6.39 9.69 5.41
C MET A 17 -5.63 10.70 4.55
N ARG A 18 -6.34 11.73 4.05
CA ARG A 18 -5.71 12.81 3.28
C ARG A 18 -4.62 13.52 4.09
N ALA A 19 -4.88 13.86 5.35
CA ALA A 19 -3.88 14.50 6.22
C ALA A 19 -2.64 13.63 6.44
N MET A 20 -2.80 12.31 6.54
CA MET A 20 -1.67 11.38 6.60
C MET A 20 -0.90 11.31 5.29
N ASP A 21 -1.58 11.30 4.14
CA ASP A 21 -0.92 11.31 2.83
C ASP A 21 -0.14 12.60 2.61
N ILE A 22 -0.68 13.76 3.02
CA ILE A 22 0.05 15.05 3.01
C ILE A 22 1.32 14.94 3.86
N LYS A 23 1.20 14.46 5.11
CA LYS A 23 2.36 14.30 6.01
C LYS A 23 3.42 13.40 5.39
N ARG A 24 3.01 12.27 4.81
CA ARG A 24 3.90 11.29 4.17
C ARG A 24 4.67 11.88 2.99
N LEU A 25 4.00 12.60 2.11
CA LEU A 25 4.64 13.26 0.95
C LEU A 25 5.58 14.37 1.39
N LYS A 26 5.21 15.16 2.42
CA LYS A 26 6.11 16.17 3.01
C LYS A 26 7.34 15.53 3.64
N SER A 27 7.18 14.41 4.35
CA SER A 27 8.30 13.68 4.97
C SER A 27 9.19 12.94 3.96
N ALA A 28 8.70 12.68 2.75
CA ALA A 28 9.48 12.03 1.70
C ALA A 28 10.50 12.98 1.05
N ASP A 29 10.42 14.28 1.35
CA ASP A 29 11.33 15.33 0.86
C ASP A 29 11.51 15.32 -0.67
N LEU A 30 10.44 15.05 -1.40
CA LEU A 30 10.43 15.00 -2.87
C LEU A 30 10.46 16.40 -3.51
N GLY A 31 10.65 17.47 -2.74
CA GLY A 31 10.62 18.85 -3.27
C GLY A 31 9.26 19.31 -3.80
N LEU A 32 8.16 18.62 -3.44
CA LEU A 32 6.81 18.97 -3.89
C LEU A 32 6.28 20.18 -3.13
N SER A 33 5.71 21.15 -3.84
CA SER A 33 4.93 22.24 -3.25
C SER A 33 3.58 21.76 -2.72
N ASP A 34 2.93 22.52 -1.84
CA ASP A 34 1.62 22.17 -1.27
C ASP A 34 0.55 21.91 -2.36
N VAL A 35 0.55 22.70 -3.44
CA VAL A 35 -0.38 22.55 -4.57
C VAL A 35 -0.10 21.27 -5.36
N GLN A 36 1.17 20.91 -5.52
CA GLN A 36 1.57 19.66 -6.17
C GLN A 36 1.21 18.45 -5.30
N ILE A 37 1.42 18.54 -3.98
CA ILE A 37 1.04 17.50 -3.02
C ILE A 37 -0.46 17.21 -3.10
N ASP A 38 -1.29 18.26 -3.07
CA ASP A 38 -2.74 18.11 -3.19
C ASP A 38 -3.14 17.46 -4.53
N SER A 39 -2.48 17.86 -5.63
CA SER A 39 -2.74 17.27 -6.95
C SER A 39 -2.37 15.78 -6.99
N VAL A 40 -1.21 15.41 -6.46
CA VAL A 40 -0.74 14.02 -6.36
C VAL A 40 -1.71 13.17 -5.54
N ILE A 41 -2.18 13.68 -4.41
CA ILE A 41 -3.12 12.96 -3.54
C ILE A 41 -4.45 12.75 -4.24
N ASN A 42 -5.01 13.79 -4.87
CA ASN A 42 -6.27 13.68 -5.60
C ASN A 42 -6.18 12.64 -6.73
N ILE A 43 -5.12 12.68 -7.53
CA ILE A 43 -4.87 11.69 -8.59
C ILE A 43 -4.81 10.27 -8.01
N ASN A 44 -4.10 10.08 -6.90
CA ASN A 44 -3.95 8.76 -6.28
C ASN A 44 -5.27 8.24 -5.67
N GLN A 45 -6.09 9.12 -5.08
CA GLN A 45 -7.40 8.76 -4.55
C GLN A 45 -8.37 8.35 -5.67
N GLU A 46 -8.37 9.09 -6.78
CA GLU A 46 -9.16 8.75 -7.97
C GLU A 46 -8.76 7.38 -8.52
N MET A 47 -7.46 7.12 -8.66
CA MET A 47 -6.94 5.84 -9.14
C MET A 47 -7.26 4.67 -8.22
N ARG A 48 -7.17 4.87 -6.90
CA ARG A 48 -7.59 3.84 -5.94
C ARG A 48 -9.07 3.54 -6.04
N SER A 49 -9.92 4.56 -6.21
CA SER A 49 -11.36 4.39 -6.36
C SER A 49 -11.68 3.57 -7.62
N GLN A 50 -11.07 3.90 -8.75
CA GLN A 50 -11.25 3.17 -10.01
C GLN A 50 -10.76 1.70 -9.89
N MET A 51 -9.59 1.46 -9.29
CA MET A 51 -9.10 0.09 -9.05
C MET A 51 -10.04 -0.71 -8.13
N HIS A 52 -10.63 -0.09 -7.11
CA HIS A 52 -11.59 -0.77 -6.23
C HIS A 52 -12.83 -1.25 -6.97
N GLN A 53 -13.32 -0.48 -7.94
CA GLN A 53 -14.48 -0.85 -8.76
C GLN A 53 -14.20 -2.07 -9.65
N GLN A 54 -12.93 -2.34 -9.97
CA GLN A 54 -12.49 -3.42 -10.87
C GLN A 54 -12.16 -4.74 -10.15
N THR A 55 -12.41 -4.84 -8.84
CA THR A 55 -12.07 -6.02 -8.01
C THR A 55 -12.70 -7.33 -8.47
N LYS A 56 -13.77 -7.30 -9.27
CA LYS A 56 -14.50 -8.48 -9.76
C LYS A 56 -13.94 -9.11 -11.05
N LYS A 57 -12.94 -8.49 -11.69
CA LYS A 57 -12.38 -8.98 -12.96
C LYS A 57 -11.44 -10.18 -12.79
N ASP A 58 -11.19 -10.89 -13.88
CA ASP A 58 -10.26 -12.04 -13.92
C ASP A 58 -8.80 -11.62 -13.74
N LYS A 59 -7.93 -12.55 -13.33
CA LYS A 59 -6.51 -12.26 -13.03
C LYS A 59 -5.75 -11.66 -14.22
N ALA A 60 -6.02 -12.15 -15.44
CA ALA A 60 -5.36 -11.65 -16.66
C ALA A 60 -5.79 -10.21 -16.97
N GLU A 61 -7.09 -9.91 -16.88
CA GLU A 61 -7.63 -8.56 -17.09
C GLU A 61 -7.13 -7.59 -16.02
N LYS A 62 -7.10 -8.02 -14.75
CA LYS A 62 -6.54 -7.23 -13.64
C LYS A 62 -5.10 -6.81 -13.87
N LYS A 63 -4.27 -7.68 -14.48
CA LYS A 63 -2.87 -7.35 -14.78
C LYS A 63 -2.78 -6.30 -15.89
N LYS A 64 -3.52 -6.50 -16.99
CA LYS A 64 -3.55 -5.55 -18.12
C LYS A 64 -4.05 -4.18 -17.67
N GLU A 65 -5.16 -4.15 -16.94
CA GLU A 65 -5.78 -2.92 -16.49
C GLU A 65 -4.93 -2.21 -15.43
N ARG A 66 -4.22 -2.95 -14.56
CA ARG A 66 -3.23 -2.34 -13.67
C ARG A 66 -2.15 -1.59 -14.46
N GLN A 67 -1.63 -2.17 -15.54
CA GLN A 67 -0.61 -1.51 -16.36
C GLN A 67 -1.17 -0.26 -17.07
N GLU A 68 -2.40 -0.35 -17.58
CA GLU A 68 -3.10 0.80 -18.19
C GLU A 68 -3.32 1.92 -17.16
N MET A 69 -3.77 1.58 -15.95
CA MET A 69 -3.96 2.51 -14.84
C MET A 69 -2.66 3.15 -14.36
N GLU A 70 -1.57 2.38 -14.26
CA GLU A 70 -0.26 2.92 -13.90
C GLU A 70 0.26 3.89 -14.96
N SER A 71 0.04 3.59 -16.23
CA SER A 71 0.42 4.46 -17.35
C SER A 71 -0.40 5.76 -17.33
N TYR A 72 -1.71 5.65 -17.11
CA TYR A 72 -2.60 6.79 -16.98
C TYR A 72 -2.25 7.68 -15.78
N GLN A 73 -1.95 7.07 -14.63
CA GLN A 73 -1.51 7.77 -13.44
C GLN A 73 -0.21 8.53 -13.70
N LEU A 74 0.77 7.91 -14.36
CA LEU A 74 2.02 8.56 -14.72
C LEU A 74 1.77 9.78 -15.62
N THR A 75 0.94 9.64 -16.65
CA THR A 75 0.59 10.76 -17.54
C THR A 75 -0.06 11.92 -16.77
N ARG A 76 -1.01 11.63 -15.87
CA ARG A 76 -1.66 12.64 -15.02
C ARG A 76 -0.66 13.34 -14.11
N LEU A 77 0.27 12.59 -13.50
CA LEU A 77 1.31 13.14 -12.64
C LEU A 77 2.29 14.02 -13.41
N LYS A 78 2.71 13.62 -14.62
CA LYS A 78 3.56 14.44 -15.49
C LYS A 78 2.91 15.78 -15.80
N THR A 79 1.61 15.78 -16.16
CA THR A 79 0.88 17.01 -16.42
C THR A 79 0.71 17.89 -15.17
N ALA A 80 0.42 17.28 -14.02
CA ALA A 80 0.19 18.03 -12.78
C ALA A 80 1.47 18.61 -12.17
N LEU A 81 2.60 17.91 -12.32
CA LEU A 81 3.87 18.31 -11.74
C LEU A 81 4.71 19.15 -12.70
N GLY A 82 4.49 19.03 -14.01
CA GLY A 82 5.26 19.71 -15.05
C GLY A 82 6.69 19.18 -15.21
N ASP A 83 7.06 18.14 -14.45
CA ASP A 83 8.37 17.51 -14.45
C ASP A 83 8.23 15.99 -14.51
N ASP A 84 8.79 15.43 -15.58
CA ASP A 84 8.77 13.99 -15.86
C ASP A 84 9.55 13.17 -14.83
N LYS A 85 10.68 13.68 -14.32
CA LYS A 85 11.49 12.99 -13.32
C LYS A 85 10.77 12.97 -11.98
N LEU A 86 10.23 14.11 -11.58
CA LEU A 86 9.49 14.26 -10.33
C LEU A 86 8.25 13.36 -10.30
N ALA A 87 7.51 13.26 -11.42
CA ALA A 87 6.38 12.35 -11.55
C ALA A 87 6.79 10.88 -11.37
N GLN A 88 7.97 10.52 -11.87
CA GLN A 88 8.51 9.16 -11.76
C GLN A 88 8.96 8.85 -10.32
N GLU A 89 9.59 9.80 -9.63
CA GLU A 89 9.96 9.67 -8.22
C GLU A 89 8.73 9.53 -7.31
N VAL A 90 7.66 10.30 -7.57
CA VAL A 90 6.39 10.16 -6.86
C VAL A 90 5.79 8.77 -7.08
N MET A 91 5.78 8.28 -8.31
CA MET A 91 5.31 6.92 -8.64
C MET A 91 6.12 5.85 -7.90
N ASP A 92 7.44 5.96 -7.90
CA ASP A 92 8.34 5.03 -7.22
C ASP A 92 8.17 5.06 -5.71
N TYR A 93 7.97 6.26 -5.13
CA TYR A 93 7.65 6.43 -3.72
C TYR A 93 6.39 5.64 -3.35
N TYR A 94 5.30 5.79 -4.11
CA TYR A 94 4.07 5.06 -3.84
C TYR A 94 4.17 3.55 -4.10
N LYS A 95 4.99 3.12 -5.06
CA LYS A 95 5.28 1.70 -5.30
C LYS A 95 6.02 1.08 -4.11
N LYS A 96 7.00 1.78 -3.54
CA LYS A 96 7.77 1.34 -2.36
C LYS A 96 6.95 1.40 -1.07
N ASN A 97 6.11 2.42 -0.91
CA ASN A 97 5.24 2.58 0.27
C ASN A 97 3.89 1.85 0.16
N LYS A 98 3.58 1.23 -0.98
CA LYS A 98 2.62 0.12 -1.03
C LYS A 98 3.27 -1.06 -0.30
N GLY A 99 3.24 -1.03 1.04
CA GLY A 99 3.67 -2.15 1.85
C GLY A 99 2.91 -3.44 1.45
N PRO A 100 3.42 -4.62 1.82
CA PRO A 100 2.85 -5.93 1.44
C PRO A 100 1.45 -6.24 2.00
N ARG A 101 0.67 -5.22 2.41
CA ARG A 101 -0.65 -5.38 3.04
C ARG A 101 -1.72 -4.66 2.23
N GLY A 102 -2.30 -5.41 1.29
CA GLY A 102 -3.47 -4.97 0.54
C GLY A 102 -3.83 -5.84 -0.65
N GLY A 103 -3.76 -7.17 -0.50
CA GLY A 103 -4.29 -8.11 -1.49
C GLY A 103 -3.30 -9.19 -1.92
N GLY A 104 -3.35 -10.34 -1.25
CA GLY A 104 -2.88 -11.63 -1.80
C GLY A 104 -1.36 -11.82 -1.87
N HIS A 105 -0.73 -11.96 -0.72
CA HIS A 105 0.35 -12.94 -0.56
C HIS A 105 -0.03 -13.82 0.64
N GLY A 106 -0.86 -14.80 0.33
CA GLY A 106 -1.09 -16.02 1.11
C GLY A 106 -0.99 -17.21 0.17
N ASP A 107 -0.05 -17.13 -0.77
CA ASP A 107 0.47 -18.23 -1.58
C ASP A 107 1.97 -18.18 -1.30
N GLY A 108 2.41 -19.06 -0.43
CA GLY A 108 3.57 -18.88 0.42
C GLY A 108 3.28 -19.58 1.73
N GLY A 109 3.17 -20.91 1.64
CA GLY A 109 3.38 -21.75 2.81
C GLY A 109 4.79 -21.50 3.30
N ASP A 110 4.94 -20.54 4.20
CA ASP A 110 5.86 -20.65 5.33
C ASP A 110 5.19 -21.71 6.22
N GLU A 111 5.35 -23.01 5.93
CA GLU A 111 6.51 -23.76 6.39
C GLU A 111 6.95 -23.20 7.75
N MET A 112 6.25 -23.67 8.79
CA MET A 112 6.87 -23.78 10.11
C MET A 112 8.28 -24.32 9.89
N PRO A 113 9.34 -23.68 10.43
CA PRO A 113 10.66 -24.28 10.35
C PRO A 113 10.54 -25.73 10.87
N PRO A 114 11.03 -26.75 10.14
CA PRO A 114 10.94 -28.11 10.60
C PRO A 114 11.58 -28.18 11.99
N PRO A 115 10.97 -28.87 12.97
CA PRO A 115 11.59 -29.04 14.28
C PRO A 115 12.99 -29.64 14.06
N PRO A 116 14.01 -29.18 14.83
CA PRO A 116 15.37 -29.67 14.66
C PRO A 116 15.40 -31.20 14.77
N PRO A 117 16.01 -31.93 13.81
CA PRO A 117 16.19 -33.36 13.95
C PRO A 117 17.31 -33.59 14.95
N GLY A 118 16.98 -34.16 16.11
CA GLY A 118 17.97 -34.70 17.03
C GLY A 118 18.09 -33.93 18.34
N GLY A 119 17.31 -34.38 19.32
CA GLY A 119 17.60 -34.23 20.74
C GLY A 119 17.29 -35.57 21.39
N SER A 120 18.15 -36.55 21.16
CA SER A 120 18.29 -37.71 22.05
C SER A 120 18.56 -37.22 23.46
N ASP A 121 18.15 -38.04 24.44
CA ASP A 121 18.52 -37.94 25.86
C ASP A 121 17.68 -36.97 26.72
N MET A 122 16.53 -37.46 27.17
CA MET A 122 16.03 -37.13 28.49
C MET A 122 15.62 -38.43 29.18
N GLU A 123 16.56 -38.98 29.94
CA GLU A 123 16.36 -40.05 30.92
C GLU A 123 15.18 -39.68 31.82
N PHE A 124 14.12 -40.48 31.77
CA PHE A 124 13.11 -40.52 32.82
C PHE A 124 13.52 -41.63 33.77
N ASP A 125 14.20 -41.23 34.84
CA ASP A 125 14.43 -42.01 36.05
C ASP A 125 13.05 -42.33 36.67
N ASN A 126 12.65 -43.61 36.65
CA ASN A 126 11.85 -44.26 37.69
C ASN A 126 11.89 -45.79 37.57
#